data_AF-A0A1H2Y0A1-F1
#
_entry.id   AF-A0A1H2Y0A1-F1
#
_cell.length_a   1.000
_cell.length_b   1.000
_cell.length_c   1.000
_cell.angle_alpha   90.00
_cell.angle_beta   90.00
_cell.angle_gamma   90.00
#
_symmetry.space_group_name_H-M   'P 1'
#
loop_
_entity.id
_entity.type
_entity.pdbx_description
1 polymer ?
#
loop_
_entity_poly.entity_id
_entity_poly.type
_entity_poly.pdbx_seq_one_letter_code
_entity_poly.pdbx_strand_id
1 'polypeptide(L)'
;MFATSEFPAEIPRTQTRNYSYTQTLATITNIMDKELLSEIDKIIKECYEEGIVGVNYDSDINIKAFRIIKALNILKLKKSPSTYELSENSIIVIQDGGIKKYLENIRTEKNLDSTIKQLTSKRLKNDVWYNIMYVGLGGIIGIITSIGVELVKPKSVEEDIVKLHKSAFDKVVRDDNFQKRLNDMNTELLSLKNKLDSLKQKN
;
A
#
# COMPACT_ATOMS: atom_id res chain seq x y z
N MET A 1 -33.67 7.32 -7.92
CA MET A 1 -32.69 7.05 -8.98
C MET A 1 -31.50 7.95 -8.69
N PHE A 2 -30.47 7.43 -8.02
CA PHE A 2 -29.34 8.23 -7.55
C PHE A 2 -28.22 8.15 -8.59
N ALA A 3 -27.83 9.31 -9.14
CA ALA A 3 -26.71 9.44 -10.05
C ALA A 3 -25.41 9.40 -9.24
N THR A 4 -24.60 8.37 -9.44
CA THR A 4 -23.22 8.29 -8.94
C THR A 4 -22.32 9.12 -9.85
N SER A 5 -21.80 10.23 -9.32
CA SER A 5 -20.76 11.05 -9.92
C SER A 5 -19.47 10.24 -10.01
N GLU A 6 -19.17 9.71 -11.18
CA GLU A 6 -17.87 9.11 -11.49
C GLU A 6 -16.82 10.22 -11.59
N PHE A 7 -15.96 10.32 -10.57
CA PHE A 7 -14.74 11.11 -10.65
C PHE A 7 -13.80 10.49 -11.72
N PRO A 8 -13.25 11.27 -12.66
CA PRO A 8 -12.28 10.74 -13.61
C PRO A 8 -10.98 10.41 -12.86
N ALA A 9 -10.63 9.11 -12.83
CA ALA A 9 -9.49 8.55 -12.11
C ALA A 9 -8.13 8.73 -12.82
N GLU A 10 -8.06 9.48 -13.91
CA GLU A 10 -6.84 9.64 -14.69
C GLU A 10 -6.30 11.07 -14.60
N ILE A 11 -5.46 11.28 -13.60
CA ILE A 11 -4.48 12.37 -13.64
C ILE A 11 -3.53 12.03 -14.80
N PRO A 12 -3.42 12.86 -15.84
CA PRO A 12 -2.48 12.60 -16.92
C PRO A 12 -1.06 12.59 -16.34
N ARG A 13 -0.43 11.41 -16.35
CA ARG A 13 1.00 11.27 -16.05
C ARG A 13 1.76 11.90 -17.20
N THR A 14 2.07 13.18 -17.10
CA THR A 14 3.16 13.76 -17.87
C THR A 14 4.44 13.08 -17.40
N GLN A 15 4.87 12.04 -18.12
CA GLN A 15 6.25 11.60 -18.08
C GLN A 15 7.09 12.74 -18.65
N THR A 16 7.45 13.71 -17.81
CA THR A 16 8.66 14.45 -18.03
C THR A 16 9.77 13.43 -17.86
N ARG A 17 10.35 12.97 -18.99
CA ARG A 17 11.64 12.31 -18.98
C ARG A 17 12.61 13.29 -18.34
N ASN A 18 12.78 13.18 -17.02
CA ASN A 18 13.82 13.83 -16.27
C ASN A 18 15.14 13.22 -16.75
N TYR A 19 15.65 13.73 -17.88
CA TYR A 19 17.03 13.49 -18.25
C TYR A 19 17.90 13.94 -17.08
N SER A 20 18.81 13.06 -16.67
CA SER A 20 19.74 13.28 -15.57
C SER A 20 20.84 14.28 -15.96
N TYR A 21 20.48 15.49 -16.39
CA TYR A 21 21.40 16.60 -16.60
C TYR A 21 21.87 17.24 -15.27
N THR A 22 21.30 16.81 -14.13
CA THR A 22 21.50 17.46 -12.82
C THR A 22 22.59 16.83 -11.96
N GLN A 23 23.19 15.71 -12.38
CA GLN A 23 24.34 15.14 -11.66
C GLN A 23 25.60 15.98 -11.92
N THR A 24 25.74 16.52 -13.12
CA THR A 24 26.78 17.49 -13.50
C THR A 24 26.69 18.78 -12.69
N LEU A 25 25.49 19.33 -12.47
CA LEU A 25 25.28 20.58 -11.74
C LEU A 25 25.73 20.51 -10.26
N ALA A 26 25.48 19.40 -9.58
CA ALA A 26 25.87 19.23 -8.19
C ALA A 26 27.40 19.15 -8.01
N THR A 27 28.11 18.52 -8.94
CA THR A 27 29.59 18.44 -8.91
C THR A 27 30.24 19.78 -9.22
N ILE A 28 29.63 20.60 -10.09
CA ILE A 28 30.13 21.92 -10.46
C ILE A 28 30.24 22.84 -9.24
N THR A 29 29.29 22.79 -8.30
CA THR A 29 29.29 23.68 -7.11
C THR A 29 30.46 23.50 -6.14
N ASN A 30 30.98 22.29 -5.98
CA ASN A 30 32.11 22.01 -5.08
C ASN A 30 33.48 22.33 -5.71
N ILE A 31 33.52 22.64 -7.01
CA ILE A 31 34.77 22.82 -7.79
C ILE A 31 34.91 24.27 -8.27
N MET A 32 33.88 25.11 -8.11
CA MET A 32 33.94 26.49 -8.59
C MET A 32 34.74 27.39 -7.65
N ASP A 33 35.78 28.02 -8.19
CA ASP A 33 36.59 29.02 -7.51
C ASP A 33 35.73 30.25 -7.14
N LYS A 34 36.06 30.89 -6.02
CA LYS A 34 35.37 32.12 -5.55
C LYS A 34 35.42 33.23 -6.61
N GLU A 35 36.53 33.34 -7.33
CA GLU A 35 36.71 34.31 -8.42
C GLU A 35 35.67 34.09 -9.53
N LEU A 36 35.44 32.83 -9.92
CA LEU A 36 34.48 32.47 -10.94
C LEU A 36 33.03 32.77 -10.51
N LEU A 37 32.69 32.50 -9.23
CA LEU A 37 31.38 32.86 -8.68
C LEU A 37 31.18 34.39 -8.69
N SER A 38 32.20 35.16 -8.29
CA SER A 38 32.13 36.63 -8.29
C SER A 38 32.01 37.20 -9.71
N GLU A 39 32.68 36.59 -10.69
CA GLU A 39 32.57 37.00 -12.09
C GLU A 39 31.16 36.72 -12.65
N ILE A 40 30.54 35.60 -12.27
CA ILE A 40 29.16 35.31 -12.65
C ILE A 40 28.20 36.35 -12.06
N ASP A 41 28.32 36.66 -10.76
CA ASP A 41 27.47 37.66 -10.12
C ASP A 41 27.66 39.05 -10.76
N LYS A 42 28.90 39.39 -11.14
CA LYS A 42 29.21 40.62 -11.87
C LYS A 42 28.49 40.67 -13.23
N ILE A 43 28.59 39.61 -14.04
CA ILE A 43 27.92 39.52 -15.35
C ILE A 43 26.39 39.63 -15.20
N ILE A 44 25.81 38.97 -14.20
CA ILE A 44 24.36 39.03 -13.95
C ILE A 44 23.95 40.45 -13.56
N LYS A 45 24.72 41.11 -12.70
CA LYS A 45 24.47 42.49 -12.28
C LYS A 45 24.60 43.48 -13.43
N GLU A 46 25.65 43.36 -14.23
CA GLU A 46 25.85 44.16 -15.45
C GLU A 46 24.67 43.99 -16.41
N CYS A 47 24.22 42.75 -16.63
CA CYS A 47 23.05 42.47 -17.46
C CYS A 47 21.74 43.00 -16.84
N TYR A 48 21.63 43.09 -15.52
CA TYR A 48 20.48 43.68 -14.83
C TYR A 48 20.42 45.20 -14.98
N GLU A 49 21.57 45.87 -14.90
CA GLU A 49 21.68 47.33 -15.03
C GLU A 49 21.57 47.80 -16.48
N GLU A 50 22.22 47.10 -17.42
CA GLU A 50 22.28 47.49 -18.84
C GLU A 50 21.20 46.82 -19.70
N GLY A 51 20.52 45.81 -19.16
CA GLY A 51 19.47 45.03 -19.83
C GLY A 51 19.98 44.00 -20.84
N ILE A 52 21.24 44.10 -21.29
CA ILE A 52 21.92 43.14 -22.16
C ILE A 52 23.38 43.01 -21.75
N VAL A 53 23.99 41.86 -22.04
CA VAL A 53 25.43 41.65 -21.82
C VAL A 53 26.06 40.86 -22.97
N GLY A 54 27.31 41.21 -23.31
CA GLY A 54 28.12 40.52 -24.31
C GLY A 54 29.17 39.62 -23.68
N VAL A 55 29.65 38.63 -24.42
CA VAL A 55 30.78 37.80 -23.98
C VAL A 55 32.07 38.58 -24.19
N ASN A 56 32.87 38.74 -23.13
CA ASN A 56 34.23 39.23 -23.26
C ASN A 56 35.18 38.05 -23.49
N TYR A 57 35.75 37.96 -24.69
CA TYR A 57 36.64 36.86 -25.09
C TYR A 57 38.08 37.02 -24.60
N ASP A 58 38.44 38.17 -24.01
CA ASP A 58 39.80 38.42 -23.53
C ASP A 58 40.09 37.80 -22.16
N SER A 59 39.06 37.33 -21.45
CA SER A 59 39.18 36.72 -20.13
C SER A 59 38.69 35.27 -20.11
N ASP A 60 39.61 34.35 -19.84
CA ASP A 60 39.29 32.92 -19.66
C ASP A 60 38.25 32.67 -18.56
N ILE A 61 38.27 33.49 -17.50
CA ILE A 61 37.31 33.41 -16.40
C ILE A 61 35.92 33.84 -16.89
N ASN A 62 35.84 34.93 -17.67
CA ASN A 62 34.58 35.41 -18.24
C ASN A 62 33.96 34.37 -19.19
N ILE A 63 34.77 33.74 -20.03
CA ILE A 63 34.32 32.66 -20.93
C ILE A 63 33.76 31.48 -20.13
N LYS A 64 34.45 31.05 -19.06
CA LYS A 64 33.97 29.99 -18.16
C LYS A 64 32.67 30.39 -17.46
N ALA A 65 32.57 31.62 -16.98
CA ALA A 65 31.38 32.15 -16.34
C ALA A 65 30.18 32.11 -17.29
N PHE A 66 30.32 32.62 -18.52
CA PHE A 66 29.26 32.55 -19.54
C PHE A 66 28.84 31.12 -19.90
N ARG A 67 29.77 30.16 -19.96
CA ARG A 67 29.43 28.75 -20.18
C ARG A 67 28.55 28.20 -19.06
N ILE A 68 28.87 28.51 -17.80
CA ILE A 68 28.11 28.05 -16.64
C ILE A 68 26.74 28.73 -16.59
N ILE A 69 26.70 30.05 -16.77
CA ILE A 69 25.46 30.84 -16.81
C ILE A 69 24.50 30.30 -17.88
N LYS A 70 25.03 29.96 -19.07
CA LYS A 70 24.25 29.30 -20.13
C LYS A 70 23.76 27.92 -19.73
N ALA A 71 24.62 27.09 -19.14
CA ALA A 71 24.25 25.75 -18.69
C ALA A 71 23.16 25.77 -17.60
N LEU A 72 23.17 26.80 -16.76
CA LEU A 72 22.15 27.06 -15.74
C LEU A 72 20.89 27.76 -16.28
N ASN A 73 20.89 28.09 -17.58
CA ASN A 73 19.81 28.82 -18.26
C ASN A 73 19.49 30.15 -17.57
N ILE A 74 20.50 30.83 -17.02
CA ILE A 74 20.37 32.13 -16.33
C ILE A 74 20.31 33.28 -17.35
N LEU A 75 21.01 33.13 -18.47
CA LEU A 75 20.93 34.08 -19.59
C LEU A 75 20.31 33.40 -20.81
N LYS A 76 19.43 34.13 -21.49
CA LYS A 76 18.84 33.74 -22.78
C LYS A 76 19.54 34.50 -23.91
N LEU A 77 19.73 33.84 -25.05
CA LEU A 77 20.30 34.48 -26.24
C LEU A 77 19.24 35.40 -26.86
N LYS A 78 19.62 36.66 -27.14
CA LYS A 78 18.76 37.61 -27.85
C LYS A 78 18.86 37.40 -29.36
N LYS A 79 17.96 38.01 -30.14
CA LYS A 79 17.95 37.90 -31.62
C LYS A 79 19.26 38.35 -32.28
N SER A 80 20.04 39.22 -31.62
CA SER A 80 21.35 39.65 -32.12
C SER A 80 22.44 38.66 -31.71
N PRO A 81 23.33 38.27 -32.65
CA PRO A 81 24.42 37.36 -32.34
C PRO A 81 25.31 37.96 -31.24
N SER A 82 25.67 37.12 -30.26
CA SER A 82 26.58 37.47 -29.16
C SER A 82 26.04 38.37 -28.05
N THR A 83 24.74 38.68 -28.03
CA THR A 83 24.10 39.41 -26.92
C THR A 83 23.15 38.52 -26.14
N TYR A 84 23.16 38.68 -24.83
CA TYR A 84 22.36 37.89 -23.90
C TYR A 84 21.50 38.80 -23.03
N GLU A 85 20.33 38.30 -22.64
CA GLU A 85 19.41 38.95 -21.72
C GLU A 85 19.11 38.03 -20.53
N LEU A 86 18.64 38.63 -19.44
CA LEU A 86 18.23 37.94 -18.23
C LEU A 86 17.08 36.96 -18.50
N SER A 87 17.22 35.72 -18.01
CA SER A 87 16.15 34.73 -18.02
C SER A 87 15.32 34.80 -16.73
N GLU A 88 14.21 34.07 -16.64
CA GLU A 88 13.45 33.94 -15.39
C GLU A 88 14.29 33.39 -14.23
N ASN A 89 15.22 32.47 -14.50
CA ASN A 89 16.11 31.91 -13.48
C ASN A 89 17.06 32.97 -12.92
N SER A 90 17.42 33.99 -13.70
CA SER A 90 18.28 35.07 -13.19
C SER A 90 17.60 35.93 -12.13
N ILE A 91 16.28 36.07 -12.19
CA ILE A 91 15.51 36.79 -11.16
C ILE A 91 15.62 36.03 -9.84
N ILE A 92 15.51 34.71 -9.89
CA ILE A 92 15.65 33.84 -8.71
C ILE A 92 17.06 33.95 -8.13
N VAL A 93 18.10 33.93 -8.99
CA VAL A 93 19.49 34.11 -8.56
C VAL A 93 19.69 35.43 -7.83
N ILE A 94 19.13 36.52 -8.35
CA ILE A 94 19.22 37.86 -7.72
C ILE A 94 18.48 37.86 -6.38
N GLN A 95 17.26 37.29 -6.32
CA GLN A 95 16.46 37.20 -5.09
C GLN A 95 17.12 36.35 -4.01
N ASP A 96 17.79 35.27 -4.40
CA ASP A 96 18.52 34.40 -3.48
C ASP A 96 19.76 35.08 -2.88
N GLY A 97 20.22 36.19 -3.46
CA GLY A 97 21.39 36.95 -3.03
C GLY A 97 22.69 36.53 -3.73
N GLY A 98 22.58 35.98 -4.95
CA GLY A 98 23.73 35.64 -5.79
C GLY A 98 23.79 34.15 -6.18
N ILE A 99 24.67 33.86 -7.14
CA ILE A 99 24.76 32.54 -7.79
C ILE A 99 25.11 31.42 -6.81
N LYS A 100 25.93 31.73 -5.79
CA LYS A 100 26.35 30.74 -4.80
C LYS A 100 25.15 30.20 -4.02
N LYS A 101 24.29 31.09 -3.52
CA LYS A 101 23.14 30.72 -2.70
C LYS A 101 22.05 30.04 -3.53
N TYR A 102 21.85 30.50 -4.76
CA TYR A 102 21.01 29.81 -5.74
C TYR A 102 21.43 28.35 -5.97
N LEU A 103 22.72 28.11 -6.15
CA LEU A 103 23.25 26.76 -6.35
C LEU A 103 23.13 25.88 -5.09
N GLU A 104 23.32 26.44 -3.90
CA GLU A 104 23.08 25.76 -2.62
C GLU A 104 21.61 25.39 -2.43
N ASN A 105 20.68 26.28 -2.80
CA ASN A 105 19.24 26.04 -2.76
C ASN A 105 18.83 24.89 -3.66
N ILE A 106 19.26 24.90 -4.94
CA ILE A 106 18.99 23.80 -5.90
C ILE A 106 19.49 22.46 -5.35
N ARG A 107 20.67 22.44 -4.75
CA ARG A 107 21.25 21.22 -4.16
C ARG A 107 20.41 20.71 -3.00
N THR A 108 19.94 21.62 -2.15
CA THR A 108 19.11 21.29 -0.98
C THR A 108 17.75 20.75 -1.41
N GLU A 109 17.09 21.38 -2.39
CA GLU A 109 15.84 20.87 -2.98
C GLU A 109 16.00 19.48 -3.58
N LYS A 110 17.10 19.22 -4.28
CA LYS A 110 17.39 17.88 -4.84
C LYS A 110 17.58 16.82 -3.75
N ASN A 111 18.26 17.18 -2.66
CA ASN A 111 18.43 16.28 -1.51
C ASN A 111 17.08 15.98 -0.85
N LEU A 112 16.21 16.99 -0.73
CA LEU A 112 14.84 16.82 -0.24
C LEU A 112 14.03 15.90 -1.15
N ASP A 113 14.05 16.11 -2.48
CA ASP A 113 13.36 15.24 -3.44
C ASP A 113 13.89 13.79 -3.39
N SER A 114 15.21 13.61 -3.27
CA SER A 114 15.83 12.30 -3.08
C SER A 114 15.35 11.62 -1.79
N THR A 115 15.27 12.39 -0.70
CA THR A 115 14.80 11.90 0.60
C THR A 115 13.32 11.53 0.54
N ILE A 116 12.49 12.36 -0.09
CA ILE A 116 11.07 12.10 -0.31
C ILE A 116 10.88 10.83 -1.13
N LYS A 117 11.65 10.65 -2.21
CA LYS A 117 11.62 9.42 -3.03
C LYS A 117 11.99 8.18 -2.22
N GLN A 118 13.02 8.26 -1.39
CA GLN A 118 13.42 7.16 -0.52
C GLN A 118 12.35 6.82 0.52
N LEU A 119 11.79 7.81 1.20
CA LEU A 119 10.72 7.62 2.18
C LEU A 119 9.45 7.05 1.53
N THR A 120 9.08 7.57 0.35
CA THR A 120 7.92 7.10 -0.41
C THR A 120 8.13 5.66 -0.90
N SER A 121 9.32 5.34 -1.42
CA SER A 121 9.68 3.97 -1.84
C SER A 121 9.66 3.00 -0.66
N LYS A 122 10.20 3.41 0.50
CA LYS A 122 10.20 2.59 1.72
C LYS A 122 8.78 2.33 2.20
N ARG A 123 7.91 3.35 2.21
CA ARG A 123 6.48 3.20 2.55
C ARG A 123 5.78 2.26 1.58
N LEU A 124 5.96 2.45 0.28
CA LEU A 124 5.34 1.61 -0.75
C LEU A 124 5.79 0.14 -0.63
N LYS A 125 7.09 -0.10 -0.41
CA LYS A 125 7.62 -1.45 -0.21
C LYS A 125 7.01 -2.11 1.02
N ASN A 126 6.86 -1.35 2.11
CA ASN A 126 6.26 -1.81 3.34
C ASN A 126 4.77 -2.16 3.14
N ASP A 127 3.99 -1.29 2.49
CA ASP A 127 2.57 -1.50 2.22
C ASP A 127 2.35 -2.73 1.30
N VAL A 128 3.17 -2.87 0.24
CA VAL A 128 3.15 -4.06 -0.63
C VAL A 128 3.50 -5.32 0.16
N TRP A 129 4.51 -5.26 1.03
CA TRP A 129 4.92 -6.41 1.84
C TRP A 129 3.84 -6.83 2.83
N TYR A 130 3.19 -5.88 3.52
CA TYR A 130 2.05 -6.17 4.37
C TYR A 130 0.91 -6.82 3.59
N ASN A 131 0.55 -6.29 2.43
CA ASN A 131 -0.50 -6.86 1.60
C ASN A 131 -0.18 -8.29 1.16
N ILE A 132 1.08 -8.57 0.76
CA ILE A 132 1.53 -9.93 0.44
C ILE A 132 1.40 -10.86 1.65
N MET A 133 1.82 -10.40 2.84
CA MET A 133 1.72 -11.19 4.07
C MET A 133 0.25 -11.47 4.44
N TYR A 134 -0.65 -10.50 4.28
CA TYR A 134 -2.09 -10.69 4.51
C TYR A 134 -2.71 -11.68 3.53
N VAL A 135 -2.34 -11.61 2.25
CA VAL A 135 -2.78 -12.59 1.24
C VAL A 135 -2.28 -13.99 1.60
N GLY A 136 -1.02 -14.11 2.03
CA GLY A 136 -0.44 -15.39 2.49
C GLY A 136 -1.19 -15.98 3.69
N LEU A 137 -1.46 -15.16 4.72
CA LEU A 137 -2.23 -15.57 5.90
C LEU A 137 -3.66 -15.99 5.53
N GLY A 138 -4.33 -15.23 4.67
CA GLY A 138 -5.67 -15.59 4.16
C GLY A 138 -5.66 -16.92 3.41
N GLY A 139 -4.63 -17.18 2.60
CA GLY A 139 -4.44 -18.46 1.91
C GLY A 139 -4.27 -19.63 2.87
N ILE A 140 -3.44 -19.49 3.90
CA ILE A 140 -3.24 -20.53 4.93
C ILE A 140 -4.55 -20.84 5.66
N ILE A 141 -5.29 -19.80 6.09
CA ILE A 141 -6.59 -19.96 6.74
C ILE A 141 -7.57 -20.71 5.81
N GLY A 142 -7.60 -20.37 4.52
CA GLY A 142 -8.43 -21.03 3.52
C GLY A 142 -8.10 -22.52 3.31
N ILE A 143 -6.82 -22.89 3.40
CA ILE A 143 -6.39 -24.30 3.31
C ILE A 143 -6.79 -25.07 4.58
N ILE A 144 -6.63 -24.47 5.77
CA ILE A 144 -7.01 -25.12 7.02
C ILE A 144 -8.53 -25.37 7.05
N THR A 145 -9.34 -24.40 6.62
CA THR A 145 -10.79 -24.55 6.59
C THR A 145 -11.24 -25.56 5.55
N SER A 146 -10.61 -25.63 4.37
CA SER A 146 -10.98 -26.64 3.36
C SER A 146 -10.67 -28.06 3.82
N ILE A 147 -9.49 -28.31 4.41
CA ILE A 147 -9.11 -29.61 4.97
C ILE A 147 -10.02 -29.98 6.15
N GLY A 148 -10.30 -29.02 7.04
CA GLY A 148 -11.21 -29.24 8.17
C GLY A 148 -12.63 -29.58 7.75
N VAL A 149 -13.17 -28.90 6.74
CA VAL A 149 -14.52 -29.18 6.20
C VAL A 149 -14.56 -30.52 5.46
N GLU A 150 -13.48 -30.91 4.78
CA GLU A 150 -13.42 -32.17 4.05
C GLU A 150 -13.25 -33.40 4.96
N LEU A 151 -12.52 -33.27 6.08
CA LEU A 151 -12.46 -34.28 7.15
C LEU A 151 -13.79 -34.43 7.91
N VAL A 152 -14.63 -33.40 7.90
CA VAL A 152 -15.96 -33.41 8.53
C VAL A 152 -17.06 -33.82 7.54
N LYS A 153 -16.71 -34.30 6.32
CA LYS A 153 -17.70 -34.95 5.44
C LYS A 153 -18.29 -36.17 6.16
N PRO A 154 -19.57 -36.13 6.54
CA PRO A 154 -20.13 -37.04 7.53
C PRO A 154 -20.60 -38.34 6.87
N LYS A 155 -19.69 -39.12 6.28
CA LYS A 155 -20.06 -40.46 5.79
C LYS A 155 -20.33 -41.45 6.94
N SER A 156 -19.65 -41.29 8.08
CA SER A 156 -19.85 -42.15 9.26
C SER A 156 -21.01 -41.70 10.16
N VAL A 157 -21.28 -40.39 10.23
CA VAL A 157 -22.28 -39.83 11.15
C VAL A 157 -23.69 -40.24 10.74
N GLU A 158 -23.97 -40.37 9.44
CA GLU A 158 -25.28 -40.80 8.94
C GLU A 158 -25.56 -42.27 9.31
N GLU A 159 -24.58 -43.16 9.19
CA GLU A 159 -24.70 -44.56 9.63
C GLU A 159 -24.84 -44.68 11.15
N ASP A 160 -24.13 -43.85 11.91
CA ASP A 160 -24.20 -43.86 13.37
C ASP A 160 -25.54 -43.32 13.86
N ILE A 161 -26.10 -42.28 13.23
CA ILE A 161 -27.45 -41.76 13.54
C ILE A 161 -28.50 -42.83 13.24
N VAL A 162 -28.40 -43.55 12.12
CA VAL A 162 -29.34 -44.62 11.75
C VAL A 162 -29.28 -45.78 12.75
N LYS A 163 -28.08 -46.19 13.16
CA LYS A 163 -27.91 -47.24 14.21
C LYS A 163 -28.48 -46.79 15.55
N LEU A 164 -28.28 -45.52 15.92
CA LEU A 164 -28.79 -44.97 17.17
C LEU A 164 -30.32 -44.94 17.17
N HIS A 165 -30.94 -44.48 16.08
CA HIS A 165 -32.40 -44.49 15.92
C HIS A 165 -32.99 -45.90 16.00
N LYS A 166 -32.35 -46.86 15.34
CA LYS A 166 -32.77 -48.28 15.41
C LYS A 166 -32.67 -48.81 16.84
N SER A 167 -31.57 -48.52 17.55
CA SER A 167 -31.39 -48.97 18.93
C SER A 167 -32.40 -48.36 19.91
N ALA A 168 -32.77 -47.09 19.70
CA ALA A 168 -33.78 -46.41 20.50
C ALA A 168 -35.17 -47.01 20.26
N PHE A 169 -35.52 -47.28 19.00
CA PHE A 169 -36.78 -47.93 18.65
C PHE A 169 -36.88 -49.34 19.25
N ASP A 170 -35.83 -50.16 19.13
CA ASP A 170 -35.77 -51.51 19.70
C ASP A 170 -35.85 -51.51 21.24
N LYS A 171 -35.44 -50.43 21.88
CA LYS A 171 -35.58 -50.26 23.34
C LYS A 171 -37.01 -49.94 23.73
N VAL A 172 -37.66 -49.00 23.03
CA VAL A 172 -39.07 -48.65 23.26
C VAL A 172 -39.98 -49.87 23.07
N VAL A 173 -39.78 -50.63 21.99
CA VAL A 173 -40.57 -51.85 21.73
C VAL A 173 -40.38 -52.91 22.82
N ARG A 174 -39.15 -53.03 23.37
CA ARG A 174 -38.91 -53.94 24.50
C ARG A 174 -39.60 -53.46 25.76
N ASP A 175 -39.53 -52.18 26.08
CA ASP A 175 -40.16 -51.61 27.26
C ASP A 175 -41.69 -51.76 27.22
N ASP A 176 -42.32 -51.54 26.06
CA ASP A 176 -43.76 -51.77 25.86
C ASP A 176 -44.14 -53.24 26.07
N ASN A 177 -43.33 -54.18 25.53
CA ASN A 177 -43.55 -55.60 25.73
C ASN A 177 -43.37 -56.02 27.20
N PHE A 178 -42.44 -55.41 27.93
CA PHE A 178 -42.27 -55.64 29.37
C PHE A 178 -43.45 -55.11 30.16
N GLN A 179 -43.95 -53.91 29.86
CA GLN A 179 -45.13 -53.35 30.51
C GLN A 179 -46.37 -54.22 30.26
N LYS A 180 -46.56 -54.71 29.03
CA LYS A 180 -47.67 -55.61 28.71
C LYS A 180 -47.59 -56.91 29.52
N ARG A 181 -46.42 -57.53 29.60
CA ARG A 181 -46.22 -58.73 30.43
C ARG A 181 -46.47 -58.48 31.92
N LEU A 182 -46.07 -57.32 32.44
CA LEU A 182 -46.36 -56.95 33.83
C LEU A 182 -47.86 -56.80 34.09
N ASN A 183 -48.58 -56.19 33.15
CA ASN A 183 -50.03 -56.08 33.25
C ASN A 183 -50.72 -57.45 33.20
N ASP A 184 -50.32 -58.32 32.27
CA ASP A 184 -50.85 -59.68 32.17
C ASP A 184 -50.62 -60.45 33.48
N MET A 185 -49.40 -60.42 34.03
CA MET A 185 -49.08 -61.04 35.32
C MET A 185 -49.89 -60.46 36.48
N ASN A 186 -50.10 -59.14 36.52
CA ASN A 186 -50.94 -58.52 37.55
C ASN A 186 -52.39 -58.97 37.46
N THR A 187 -52.94 -59.12 36.25
CA THR A 187 -54.30 -59.64 36.07
C THR A 187 -54.42 -61.10 36.50
N GLU A 188 -53.43 -61.93 36.20
CA GLU A 188 -53.38 -63.32 36.66
C GLU A 188 -53.30 -63.41 38.19
N LEU A 189 -52.44 -62.60 38.83
CA LEU A 189 -52.33 -62.52 40.29
C LEU A 189 -53.64 -62.08 40.94
N LEU A 190 -54.33 -61.09 40.38
CA LEU A 190 -55.66 -60.68 40.84
C LEU A 190 -56.67 -61.83 40.73
N SER A 191 -56.65 -62.57 39.61
CA SER A 191 -57.54 -63.72 39.43
C SER A 191 -57.25 -64.85 40.44
N LEU A 192 -55.98 -65.12 40.72
CA LEU A 192 -55.52 -66.08 41.71
C LEU A 192 -55.92 -65.66 43.12
N LYS A 193 -55.74 -64.38 43.46
CA LYS A 193 -56.15 -63.81 44.75
C LYS A 193 -57.67 -63.95 44.94
N ASN A 194 -58.47 -63.57 43.95
CA ASN A 194 -59.93 -63.72 44.01
C ASN A 194 -60.36 -65.20 44.16
N LYS A 195 -59.68 -66.13 43.47
CA LYS A 195 -59.91 -67.58 43.66
C LYS A 195 -59.53 -68.03 45.07
N LEU A 196 -58.43 -67.53 45.64
CA LEU A 196 -58.00 -67.90 46.98
C LEU A 196 -58.92 -67.32 48.07
N ASP A 197 -59.37 -66.07 47.90
CA ASP A 197 -60.34 -65.42 48.80
C ASP A 197 -61.71 -66.12 48.75
N SER A 198 -62.18 -66.54 47.57
CA SER A 198 -63.41 -67.33 47.43
C SER A 198 -63.30 -68.75 48.01
N LEU A 199 -62.12 -69.38 47.98
CA LEU A 199 -61.88 -70.65 48.68
C LEU A 199 -61.86 -70.47 50.20
N LYS A 200 -61.33 -69.34 50.70
CA LYS A 200 -61.27 -69.03 52.12
C LYS A 200 -62.65 -68.70 52.73
N GLN A 201 -63.60 -68.21 51.94
CA GLN A 201 -65.00 -68.00 52.37
C GLN A 201 -65.85 -69.28 52.35
N LYS A 202 -65.38 -70.36 51.70
CA LYS A 202 -66.13 -71.60 51.51
C LYS A 202 -65.77 -72.71 52.52
N ASN A 203 -64.80 -72.45 53.40
CA ASN A 203 -64.43 -73.22 54.58
C ASN A 203 -64.74 -72.42 55.85
#